data_AF-A0A6G9XWQ9-F1
#
_entry.id   AF-A0A6G9XWQ9-F1
#
_cell.length_a   1.000
_cell.length_b   1.000
_cell.length_c   1.000
_cell.angle_alpha   90.00
_cell.angle_beta   90.00
_cell.angle_gamma   90.00
#
_symmetry.space_group_name_H-M   'P 1'
#
loop_
_entity.id
_entity.type
_entity.pdbx_description
1 polymer ?
#
loop_
_entity_poly.entity_id
_entity_poly.type
_entity_poly.pdbx_seq_one_letter_code
_entity_poly.pdbx_strand_id
1 'polypeptide(L)'
;MTVRRLVVRSSVAAALALGSIAVVAPHAAADTCSDGTARIFFANAEPACVTGTTSYSTKTVAKVCSMPGADVVAEATFPKLRGQDVTQRLELSNGTCGRFEIMTQESATVSVTRN
;
A
#
# COMPACT_ATOMS: atom_id res chain seq x y z
N MET A 1 -4.40 70.39 10.58
CA MET A 1 -3.28 69.42 10.63
C MET A 1 -3.58 68.34 9.59
N THR A 2 -3.04 68.44 8.37
CA THR A 2 -1.94 67.60 7.82
C THR A 2 -2.30 66.10 7.82
N VAL A 3 -2.33 65.31 6.74
CA VAL A 3 -1.30 65.07 5.70
C VAL A 3 -1.89 64.26 4.52
N ARG A 4 -1.63 64.75 3.29
CA ARG A 4 -1.17 64.11 2.02
C ARG A 4 -1.56 62.66 1.61
N ARG A 5 -2.14 62.59 0.39
CA ARG A 5 -1.89 61.74 -0.80
C ARG A 5 -1.30 60.33 -0.62
N LEU A 6 -1.97 59.31 -1.20
CA LEU A 6 -1.29 58.16 -1.82
C LEU A 6 -2.17 57.42 -2.86
N VAL A 7 -1.77 57.59 -4.13
CA VAL A 7 -1.62 56.60 -5.21
C VAL A 7 -2.69 55.50 -5.36
N VAL A 8 -3.41 55.58 -6.48
CA VAL A 8 -4.14 54.47 -7.12
C VAL A 8 -3.15 53.36 -7.45
N ARG A 9 -3.31 52.19 -6.83
CA ARG A 9 -2.80 50.92 -7.37
C ARG A 9 -3.92 49.88 -7.30
N SER A 10 -4.36 49.49 -8.49
CA SER A 10 -5.20 48.34 -8.76
C SER A 10 -4.66 47.11 -8.03
N SER A 11 -5.48 46.54 -7.16
CA SER A 11 -5.33 45.17 -6.69
C SER A 11 -6.73 44.62 -6.45
N VAL A 12 -7.37 44.19 -7.54
CA VAL A 12 -8.48 43.24 -7.46
C VAL A 12 -7.90 41.98 -6.86
N ALA A 13 -8.11 41.78 -5.57
CA ALA A 13 -7.87 40.51 -4.91
C ALA A 13 -8.98 39.54 -5.34
N ALA A 14 -8.89 39.05 -6.58
CA ALA A 14 -9.56 37.83 -6.96
C ALA A 14 -8.80 36.68 -6.26
N ALA A 15 -9.20 36.38 -5.04
CA ALA A 15 -8.86 35.14 -4.37
C ALA A 15 -9.55 33.99 -5.13
N LEU A 16 -8.97 33.60 -6.26
CA LEU A 16 -9.15 32.27 -6.80
C LEU A 16 -8.44 31.33 -5.82
N ALA A 17 -9.19 30.85 -4.84
CA ALA A 17 -8.82 29.67 -4.07
C ALA A 17 -8.83 28.47 -5.04
N LEU A 18 -7.76 28.36 -5.81
CA LEU A 18 -7.34 27.11 -6.42
C LEU A 18 -6.87 26.21 -5.27
N GLY A 19 -7.34 24.97 -5.29
CA GLY A 19 -6.67 23.91 -4.55
C GLY A 19 -7.50 23.40 -3.39
N SER A 20 -8.53 22.64 -3.72
CA SER A 20 -8.66 21.28 -3.21
C SER A 20 -9.86 20.65 -3.89
N ILE A 21 -9.63 20.13 -5.09
CA ILE A 21 -10.41 18.96 -5.52
C ILE A 21 -9.97 17.89 -4.53
N ALA A 22 -10.66 17.79 -3.41
CA ALA A 22 -10.58 16.63 -2.55
C ALA A 22 -11.10 15.49 -3.41
N VAL A 23 -10.18 14.81 -4.09
CA VAL A 23 -10.42 13.46 -4.58
C VAL A 23 -10.62 12.65 -3.31
N VAL A 24 -11.87 12.62 -2.84
CA VAL A 24 -12.35 11.65 -1.88
C VAL A 24 -12.30 10.31 -2.62
N ALA A 25 -11.09 9.76 -2.75
CA ALA A 25 -10.91 8.36 -3.06
C ALA A 25 -11.72 7.61 -2.00
N PRO A 26 -12.59 6.65 -2.35
CA PRO A 26 -13.49 6.04 -1.39
C PRO A 26 -12.65 5.53 -0.22
N HIS A 27 -12.93 6.07 0.96
CA HIS A 27 -12.32 5.65 2.21
C HIS A 27 -13.02 4.33 2.53
N ALA A 28 -12.63 3.25 1.83
CA ALA A 28 -12.91 1.93 2.31
C ALA A 28 -12.17 1.85 3.65
N ALA A 29 -12.91 2.00 4.74
CA ALA A 29 -12.45 1.64 6.07
C ALA A 29 -12.04 0.17 5.95
N ALA A 30 -10.74 -0.02 5.71
CA ALA A 30 -10.21 -1.31 5.35
C ALA A 30 -10.22 -2.08 6.67
N ASP A 31 -11.27 -2.87 6.89
CA ASP A 31 -11.48 -3.73 8.06
C ASP A 31 -10.12 -4.30 8.49
N THR A 32 -9.68 -3.92 9.69
CA THR A 32 -8.40 -4.39 10.23
C THR A 32 -8.54 -5.89 10.41
N CYS A 33 -7.65 -6.66 9.79
CA CYS A 33 -7.68 -8.12 9.94
C CYS A 33 -7.51 -8.49 11.41
N SER A 34 -8.11 -9.60 11.85
CA SER A 34 -8.01 -10.06 13.24
C SER A 34 -6.56 -10.34 13.65
N ASP A 35 -6.28 -10.35 14.95
CA ASP A 35 -4.99 -10.77 15.47
C ASP A 35 -4.68 -12.23 15.09
N GLY A 36 -3.40 -12.53 14.88
CA GLY A 36 -2.93 -13.83 14.41
C GLY A 36 -3.16 -14.08 12.92
N THR A 37 -3.44 -13.03 12.14
CA THR A 37 -3.64 -13.10 10.68
C THR A 37 -2.63 -12.23 9.93
N ALA A 38 -2.63 -12.31 8.60
CA ALA A 38 -1.91 -11.38 7.74
C ALA A 38 -2.87 -10.66 6.79
N ARG A 39 -2.61 -9.37 6.54
CA ARG A 39 -3.29 -8.60 5.50
C ARG A 39 -2.46 -8.55 4.23
N ILE A 40 -3.02 -9.07 3.14
CA ILE A 40 -2.37 -9.10 1.83
C ILE A 40 -3.04 -8.05 0.94
N PHE A 41 -2.22 -7.23 0.29
CA PHE A 41 -2.65 -6.30 -0.74
C PHE A 41 -2.15 -6.80 -2.09
N PHE A 42 -3.06 -6.89 -3.04
CA PHE A 42 -2.76 -7.30 -4.40
C PHE A 42 -2.70 -6.08 -5.31
N ALA A 43 -1.93 -6.16 -6.39
CA ALA A 43 -1.90 -5.14 -7.42
C ALA A 43 -3.13 -5.18 -8.34
N ASN A 44 -3.77 -6.36 -8.46
CA ASN A 44 -4.85 -6.65 -9.40
C ASN A 44 -6.11 -7.22 -8.75
N ALA A 45 -6.24 -7.17 -7.42
CA ALA A 45 -7.39 -7.69 -6.68
C ALA A 45 -7.59 -6.93 -5.36
N GLU A 46 -8.78 -7.08 -4.77
CA GLU A 46 -9.09 -6.53 -3.45
C GLU A 46 -8.22 -7.16 -2.35
N PRO A 47 -7.80 -6.39 -1.33
CA PRO A 47 -7.00 -6.90 -0.23
C PRO A 47 -7.75 -7.96 0.57
N ALA A 48 -7.02 -8.94 1.10
CA ALA A 48 -7.59 -10.07 1.84
C ALA A 48 -6.86 -10.29 3.16
N CYS A 49 -7.61 -10.78 4.16
CA CYS A 49 -7.05 -11.31 5.40
C CYS A 49 -6.86 -12.81 5.27
N VAL A 50 -5.70 -13.33 5.65
CA VAL A 50 -5.38 -14.76 5.54
C VAL A 50 -4.77 -15.34 6.80
N THR A 51 -4.92 -16.65 6.93
CA THR A 51 -4.28 -17.49 7.94
C THR A 51 -3.74 -18.74 7.26
N GLY A 52 -2.79 -19.43 7.91
CA GLY A 52 -2.14 -20.60 7.34
C GLY A 52 -1.33 -20.26 6.08
N THR A 53 -1.16 -21.22 5.18
CA THR A 53 -0.39 -21.06 3.95
C THR A 53 -1.31 -20.94 2.75
N THR A 54 -1.13 -19.88 1.95
CA THR A 54 -1.87 -19.64 0.71
C THR A 54 -0.91 -19.27 -0.41
N SER A 55 -1.10 -19.87 -1.58
CA SER A 55 -0.36 -19.55 -2.80
C SER A 55 -1.24 -18.86 -3.83
N TYR A 56 -0.66 -17.90 -4.54
CA TYR A 56 -1.28 -17.07 -5.57
C TYR A 56 -0.47 -17.18 -6.86
N SER A 57 -1.12 -17.62 -7.93
CA SER A 57 -0.54 -17.64 -9.29
C SER A 57 -1.23 -16.65 -10.23
N THR A 58 -2.43 -16.20 -9.89
CA THR A 58 -3.23 -15.26 -10.71
C THR A 58 -3.34 -13.86 -10.09
N LYS A 59 -3.10 -13.74 -8.78
CA LYS A 59 -3.11 -12.48 -8.04
C LYS A 59 -1.69 -12.05 -7.74
N THR A 60 -1.33 -10.82 -8.08
CA THR A 60 0.00 -10.27 -7.84
C THR A 60 0.05 -9.66 -6.45
N VAL A 61 0.81 -10.27 -5.53
CA VAL A 61 0.99 -9.77 -4.16
C VAL A 61 1.95 -8.58 -4.18
N ALA A 62 1.46 -7.41 -3.78
CA ALA A 62 2.22 -6.16 -3.78
C ALA A 62 2.74 -5.78 -2.39
N LYS A 63 1.95 -6.06 -1.35
CA LYS A 63 2.28 -5.74 0.04
C LYS A 63 1.68 -6.79 0.96
N VAL A 64 2.43 -7.17 1.98
CA VAL A 64 1.97 -8.07 3.04
C VAL A 64 2.19 -7.37 4.37
N CYS A 65 1.22 -7.43 5.26
CA CYS A 65 1.33 -6.96 6.63
C CYS A 65 1.03 -8.10 7.60
N SER A 66 1.94 -8.36 8.53
CA SER A 66 1.66 -9.16 9.72
C SER A 66 0.72 -8.36 10.62
N MET A 67 -0.32 -9.00 11.16
CA MET A 67 -1.10 -8.45 12.27
C MET A 67 -0.45 -8.85 13.61
N PRO A 68 -0.79 -8.19 14.73
CA PRO A 68 -0.31 -8.61 16.05
C PRO A 68 -0.57 -10.11 16.31
N GLY A 69 0.38 -10.80 16.95
CA GLY A 69 0.29 -12.24 17.22
C GLY A 69 0.44 -13.14 15.99
N ALA A 70 1.00 -12.62 14.88
CA ALA A 70 1.28 -13.39 13.68
C ALA A 70 2.73 -13.23 13.20
N ASP A 71 3.39 -14.35 12.90
CA ASP A 71 4.61 -14.42 12.12
C ASP A 71 4.25 -14.80 10.68
N VAL A 72 4.76 -14.03 9.72
CA VAL A 72 4.41 -14.16 8.31
C VAL A 72 5.68 -14.31 7.49
N VAL A 73 5.74 -15.39 6.72
CA VAL A 73 6.76 -15.59 5.69
C VAL A 73 6.07 -15.49 4.34
N ALA A 74 6.43 -14.49 3.57
CA ALA A 74 5.94 -14.31 2.21
C ALA A 74 7.09 -14.53 1.22
N GLU A 75 6.86 -15.32 0.20
CA GLU A 75 7.81 -15.60 -0.88
C GLU A 75 7.15 -15.28 -2.21
N ALA A 76 7.82 -14.53 -3.09
CA ALA A 76 7.34 -14.19 -4.41
C ALA A 76 8.40 -14.56 -5.45
N THR A 77 7.99 -15.26 -6.49
CA THR A 77 8.85 -15.74 -7.57
C THR A 77 8.66 -14.88 -8.81
N PHE A 78 9.79 -14.47 -9.41
CA PHE A 78 9.86 -13.59 -10.56
C PHE A 78 10.68 -14.23 -11.68
N PRO A 79 10.11 -14.41 -12.89
CA PRO A 79 10.87 -14.75 -14.08
C PRO A 79 11.95 -13.71 -14.38
N LYS A 80 13.18 -14.16 -14.65
CA LYS A 80 14.21 -13.32 -15.28
C LYS A 80 14.35 -13.60 -16.76
N LEU A 81 14.81 -12.56 -17.45
CA LEU A 81 15.15 -12.57 -18.88
C LEU A 81 16.17 -13.63 -19.32
N ARG A 82 16.86 -14.33 -18.38
CA ARG A 82 17.85 -15.37 -18.67
C ARG A 82 17.43 -16.78 -18.22
N GLY A 83 16.12 -17.00 -17.99
CA GLY A 83 15.57 -18.34 -17.74
C GLY A 83 15.83 -18.92 -16.35
N GLN A 84 16.16 -18.07 -15.37
CA GLN A 84 16.20 -18.48 -13.96
C GLN A 84 15.27 -17.59 -13.16
N ASP A 85 14.37 -18.22 -12.41
CA ASP A 85 13.45 -17.50 -11.55
C ASP A 85 14.16 -17.03 -10.29
N VAL A 86 13.80 -15.85 -9.82
CA VAL A 86 14.30 -15.31 -8.55
C VAL A 86 13.16 -15.28 -7.56
N THR A 87 13.37 -15.91 -6.41
CA THR A 87 12.43 -15.85 -5.29
C THR A 87 12.88 -14.79 -4.30
N GLN A 88 12.04 -13.78 -4.07
CA GLN A 88 12.18 -12.82 -2.99
C GLN A 88 11.43 -13.34 -1.78
N ARG A 89 12.05 -13.30 -0.60
CA ARG A 89 11.45 -13.69 0.67
C ARG A 89 11.36 -12.49 1.61
N LEU A 90 10.23 -12.38 2.31
CA LEU A 90 9.95 -11.39 3.34
C LEU A 90 9.53 -12.13 4.61
N GLU A 91 10.18 -11.83 5.71
CA GLU A 91 9.81 -12.31 7.04
C GLU A 91 9.30 -11.12 7.84
N LEU A 92 8.05 -11.20 8.29
CA LEU A 92 7.31 -10.11 8.90
C LEU A 92 6.68 -10.60 10.19
N SER A 93 6.87 -9.84 11.26
CA SER A 93 6.33 -10.14 12.58
C SER A 93 5.85 -8.86 13.25
N ASN A 94 5.05 -8.97 14.30
CA ASN A 94 4.72 -7.86 15.20
C ASN A 94 4.13 -6.61 14.52
N GLY A 95 3.16 -6.79 13.61
CA GLY A 95 2.51 -5.63 12.98
C GLY A 95 3.29 -4.99 11.83
N THR A 96 4.38 -5.60 11.38
CA THR A 96 5.22 -5.05 10.31
C THR A 96 4.69 -5.38 8.92
N CYS A 97 4.99 -4.52 7.95
CA CYS A 97 4.63 -4.73 6.55
C CYS A 97 5.87 -4.77 5.65
N GLY A 98 5.85 -5.68 4.69
CA GLY A 98 6.82 -5.78 3.62
C GLY A 98 6.16 -5.59 2.25
N ARG A 99 6.97 -5.29 1.25
CA ARG A 99 6.52 -5.08 -0.14
C ARG A 99 7.37 -5.88 -1.09
N PHE A 100 6.71 -6.42 -2.11
CA PHE A 100 7.38 -7.00 -3.26
C PHE A 100 7.42 -5.98 -4.39
N GLU A 101 8.44 -6.09 -5.24
CA GLU A 101 8.37 -5.46 -6.54
C GLU A 101 7.25 -6.14 -7.35
N ILE A 102 6.44 -5.36 -8.07
CA ILE A 102 5.21 -5.87 -8.71
C ILE A 102 5.51 -6.41 -10.13
N MET A 103 6.64 -6.01 -10.71
CA MET A 103 6.96 -6.32 -12.10
C MET A 103 7.16 -7.82 -12.29
N THR A 104 6.35 -8.39 -13.19
CA THR A 104 6.46 -9.78 -13.67
C THR A 104 6.47 -10.83 -12.57
N GLN A 105 5.70 -10.67 -11.49
CA GLN A 105 5.52 -11.74 -10.50
C GLN A 105 4.77 -12.92 -11.13
N GLU A 106 5.32 -14.13 -11.02
CA GLU A 106 4.69 -15.36 -11.52
C GLU A 106 3.86 -16.04 -10.45
N SER A 107 4.41 -16.13 -9.24
CA SER A 107 3.68 -16.69 -8.11
C SER A 107 4.11 -16.04 -6.80
N ALA A 108 3.24 -16.10 -5.80
CA ALA A 108 3.56 -15.73 -4.44
C ALA A 108 2.91 -16.69 -3.44
N THR A 109 3.64 -17.09 -2.42
CA THR A 109 3.15 -17.90 -1.31
C THR A 109 3.29 -17.10 -0.01
N VAL A 110 2.22 -17.03 0.76
CA VAL A 110 2.20 -16.39 2.08
C VAL A 110 1.85 -17.43 3.11
N SER A 111 2.74 -17.62 4.08
CA SER A 111 2.57 -18.51 5.22
C SER A 111 2.44 -17.69 6.49
N VAL A 112 1.34 -17.90 7.22
CA VAL A 112 1.02 -17.21 8.46
C VAL A 112 0.97 -18.21 9.60
N THR A 113 1.76 -17.95 10.64
CA THR A 113 1.79 -18.72 11.87
C THR A 113 1.41 -17.82 13.03
N ARG A 114 0.52 -18.29 13.91
CA ARG A 114 0.16 -17.53 15.11
C ARG A 114 1.30 -17.64 16.15
N ASN A 115 1.64 -16.52 16.76
CA ASN A 115 2.61 -16.37 17.85
C ASN A 115 1.88 -16.07 19.16
#